data_AF-A0A392MRU9-F1
#
_entry.id   AF-A0A392MRU9-F1
#
_cell.length_a   1.000
_cell.length_b   1.000
_cell.length_c   1.000
_cell.angle_alpha   90.00
_cell.angle_beta   90.00
_cell.angle_gamma   90.00
#
_symmetry.space_group_name_H-M   'P 1'
#
loop_
_entity.id
_entity.type
_entity.pdbx_description
1 polymer ?
#
loop_
_entity_poly.entity_id
_entity_poly.type
_entity_poly.pdbx_seq_one_letter_code
_entity_poly.pdbx_strand_id
1 'polypeptide(L)'
;GGDAYSIGAITIMKAYYKQSLSFLLALLIVLSTQILGYGWAGILRRYLVDPVEMWWPSNLAQVSLFRALHEKENKSKGFTRMQFFLIAMGLSFLYYALPGYLITVLTFFSWICYVWPHNITAQQIGSGYHGLGIGAFTLDWAGISAYHGSPLVAPWASIVNVGVGFIMFIYIILP
;
A
#
# COMPACT_ATOMS: atom_id res chain seq x y z
N GLY A 1 -1.04 -6.17 -7.44
CA GLY A 1 -1.46 -7.58 -7.37
C GLY A 1 -0.44 -8.30 -6.53
N GLY A 2 -0.88 -9.14 -5.60
CA GLY A 2 0.02 -9.97 -4.79
C GLY A 2 0.38 -11.27 -5.50
N ASP A 3 1.43 -11.93 -5.04
CA ASP A 3 1.82 -13.25 -5.50
C ASP A 3 0.72 -14.28 -5.20
N ALA A 4 0.65 -15.36 -5.99
CA ALA A 4 -0.30 -16.43 -5.73
C ALA A 4 -0.03 -17.02 -4.33
N TYR A 5 -1.06 -17.06 -3.48
CA TYR A 5 -0.94 -17.52 -2.08
C TYR A 5 -0.26 -18.89 -1.96
N SER A 6 -0.55 -19.78 -2.89
CA SER A 6 0.02 -21.13 -2.98
C SER A 6 1.54 -21.16 -3.20
N ILE A 7 2.15 -20.09 -3.74
CA ILE A 7 3.61 -19.99 -3.92
C ILE A 7 4.31 -19.93 -2.56
N GLY A 8 3.75 -19.23 -1.57
CA GLY A 8 4.31 -19.20 -0.21
C GLY A 8 4.38 -20.60 0.41
N ALA A 9 3.29 -21.37 0.29
CA ALA A 9 3.24 -22.75 0.78
C ALA A 9 4.25 -23.66 0.07
N ILE A 10 4.34 -23.58 -1.27
CA ILE A 10 5.31 -24.34 -2.06
C ILE A 10 6.75 -23.97 -1.68
N THR A 11 7.01 -22.68 -1.45
CA THR A 11 8.33 -22.18 -1.06
C THR A 11 8.72 -22.73 0.31
N ILE A 12 7.82 -22.77 1.28
CA ILE A 12 8.07 -23.36 2.61
C ILE A 12 8.32 -24.87 2.51
N MET A 13 7.54 -25.60 1.71
CA MET A 13 7.76 -27.04 1.49
C MET A 13 9.13 -27.33 0.89
N LYS A 14 9.58 -26.50 -0.06
CA LYS A 14 10.87 -26.68 -0.73
C LYS A 14 12.04 -26.23 0.15
N ALA A 15 11.91 -25.09 0.83
CA ALA A 15 12.99 -24.48 1.62
C ALA A 15 13.15 -25.12 3.01
N TYR A 16 12.04 -25.41 3.70
CA TYR A 16 12.04 -25.88 5.08
C TYR A 16 11.95 -27.42 5.17
N TYR A 17 11.05 -28.03 4.40
CA TYR A 17 10.82 -29.48 4.42
C TYR A 17 11.68 -30.28 3.43
N LYS A 18 12.52 -29.59 2.64
CA LYS A 18 13.39 -30.17 1.60
C LYS A 18 12.67 -31.14 0.64
N GLN A 19 11.37 -30.96 0.43
CA GLN A 19 10.62 -31.78 -0.51
C GLN A 19 10.73 -31.22 -1.93
N SER A 20 11.12 -32.08 -2.86
CA SER A 20 11.16 -31.76 -4.28
C SER A 20 9.78 -31.95 -4.91
N LEU A 21 8.99 -30.88 -5.00
CA LEU A 21 7.81 -30.88 -5.87
C LEU A 21 8.24 -30.77 -7.34
N SER A 22 7.61 -31.58 -8.20
CA SER A 22 7.71 -31.38 -9.65
C SER A 22 7.02 -30.08 -10.05
N PHE A 23 7.54 -29.41 -11.09
CA PHE A 23 6.98 -28.15 -11.58
C PHE A 23 5.50 -28.27 -11.94
N LEU A 24 5.11 -29.38 -12.56
CA LEU A 24 3.73 -29.61 -12.98
C LEU A 24 2.78 -29.78 -11.78
N LEU A 25 3.22 -30.46 -10.72
CA LEU A 25 2.43 -30.59 -9.50
C LEU A 25 2.27 -29.23 -8.81
N ALA A 26 3.36 -28.45 -8.71
CA ALA A 26 3.31 -27.09 -8.17
C ALA A 26 2.36 -26.19 -8.97
N LEU A 27 2.40 -26.27 -10.30
CA LEU A 27 1.53 -25.50 -11.19
C LEU A 27 0.05 -25.91 -11.03
N LEU A 28 -0.25 -27.20 -10.90
CA LEU A 28 -1.62 -27.68 -10.66
C LEU A 28 -2.16 -27.20 -9.29
N ILE A 29 -1.32 -27.19 -8.25
CA ILE A 29 -1.70 -26.64 -6.93
C ILE A 29 -1.95 -25.14 -7.03
N VAL A 30 -1.13 -24.41 -7.77
CA VAL A 30 -1.34 -22.97 -7.99
C VAL A 30 -2.63 -22.71 -8.76
N LEU A 31 -2.88 -23.45 -9.85
CA LEU A 31 -4.09 -23.29 -10.65
C LEU A 31 -5.35 -23.64 -9.87
N SER A 32 -5.37 -24.75 -9.14
CA SER A 32 -6.55 -25.17 -8.38
C SER A 32 -6.91 -24.15 -7.30
N THR A 33 -5.92 -23.63 -6.56
CA THR A 33 -6.13 -22.60 -5.54
C THR A 33 -6.66 -21.30 -6.13
N GLN A 34 -6.17 -20.88 -7.30
CA GLN A 34 -6.66 -19.68 -7.97
C GLN A 34 -8.05 -19.86 -8.57
N ILE A 35 -8.34 -20.99 -9.22
CA ILE A 35 -9.68 -21.29 -9.77
C ILE A 35 -10.71 -21.34 -8.64
N LEU A 36 -10.38 -21.95 -7.50
CA LEU A 36 -11.25 -21.93 -6.33
C LEU A 36 -11.49 -20.49 -5.84
N GLY A 37 -10.45 -19.68 -5.71
CA GLY A 37 -10.57 -18.28 -5.32
C GLY A 37 -11.48 -17.47 -6.24
N TYR A 38 -11.28 -17.58 -7.56
CA TYR A 38 -12.14 -16.94 -8.56
C TYR A 38 -13.57 -17.49 -8.56
N GLY A 39 -13.75 -18.79 -8.29
CA GLY A 39 -15.07 -19.42 -8.16
C GLY A 39 -15.86 -18.84 -7.00
N TRP A 40 -15.24 -18.71 -5.83
CA TRP A 40 -15.85 -18.05 -4.67
C TRP A 40 -16.15 -16.57 -4.93
N ALA A 41 -15.21 -15.84 -5.54
CA ALA A 41 -15.44 -14.44 -5.91
C ALA A 41 -16.62 -14.28 -6.87
N GLY A 42 -16.80 -15.21 -7.82
CA GLY A 42 -17.94 -15.23 -8.74
C GLY A 42 -19.28 -15.44 -8.02
N ILE A 43 -19.35 -16.38 -7.08
CA ILE A 43 -20.57 -16.64 -6.28
C ILE A 43 -20.93 -15.43 -5.42
N LEU A 44 -19.92 -14.79 -4.80
CA LEU A 44 -20.12 -13.64 -3.92
C LEU A 44 -20.30 -12.31 -4.67
N ARG A 45 -20.09 -12.28 -5.99
CA ARG A 45 -20.23 -11.07 -6.81
C ARG A 45 -21.56 -10.35 -6.60
N ARG A 46 -22.67 -11.10 -6.51
CA ARG A 46 -24.00 -10.53 -6.29
C ARG A 46 -24.14 -9.76 -4.99
N TYR A 47 -23.37 -10.14 -3.97
CA TYR A 47 -23.39 -9.51 -2.66
C TYR A 47 -22.31 -8.44 -2.50
N LEU A 48 -21.14 -8.62 -3.13
CA LEU A 48 -19.97 -7.77 -2.92
C LEU A 48 -19.74 -6.70 -3.99
N VAL A 49 -20.37 -6.84 -5.17
CA VAL A 49 -20.09 -6.01 -6.35
C VAL A 49 -21.36 -5.37 -6.92
N ASP A 50 -22.47 -6.12 -7.00
CA ASP A 50 -23.70 -5.60 -7.60
C ASP A 50 -24.40 -4.50 -6.76
N PRO A 51 -24.30 -4.45 -5.41
CA PRO A 51 -24.87 -3.34 -4.64
C PRO A 51 -24.11 -2.03 -4.87
N VAL A 52 -24.85 -0.95 -5.15
CA VAL A 52 -24.30 0.39 -5.44
C VAL A 52 -23.53 0.99 -4.24
N GLU A 53 -23.88 0.57 -3.03
CA GLU A 53 -23.23 1.01 -1.80
C GLU A 53 -21.79 0.46 -1.66
N MET A 54 -21.46 -0.63 -2.37
CA MET A 54 -20.13 -1.25 -2.33
C MET A 54 -19.26 -0.76 -3.48
N TRP A 55 -18.42 0.22 -3.18
CA TRP A 55 -17.38 0.69 -4.09
C TRP A 55 -16.01 0.24 -3.58
N TRP A 56 -15.15 -0.22 -4.51
CA TRP A 56 -13.82 -0.74 -4.20
C TRP A 56 -12.76 0.30 -4.57
N PRO A 57 -12.23 1.07 -3.62
CA PRO A 57 -11.45 2.26 -3.92
C PRO A 57 -10.16 1.97 -4.70
N SER A 58 -9.47 0.90 -4.31
CA SER A 58 -8.24 0.43 -4.96
C SER A 58 -8.46 0.08 -6.44
N ASN A 59 -9.60 -0.53 -6.76
CA ASN A 59 -9.97 -0.87 -8.13
C ASN A 59 -10.34 0.37 -8.94
N LEU A 60 -11.04 1.34 -8.33
CA LEU A 60 -11.37 2.61 -9.00
C LEU A 60 -10.13 3.37 -9.44
N ALA A 61 -9.10 3.41 -8.60
CA ALA A 61 -7.82 4.05 -8.97
C ALA A 61 -7.21 3.38 -10.22
N GLN A 62 -7.18 2.04 -10.29
CA GLN A 62 -6.67 1.32 -11.46
C GLN A 62 -7.53 1.54 -12.71
N VAL A 63 -8.85 1.49 -12.58
CA VAL A 63 -9.76 1.74 -13.70
C VAL A 63 -9.59 3.17 -14.23
N SER A 64 -9.41 4.15 -13.34
CA SER A 64 -9.17 5.54 -13.73
C SER A 64 -7.90 5.70 -14.59
N LEU A 65 -6.84 4.97 -14.23
CA LEU A 65 -5.58 4.92 -14.99
C LEU A 65 -5.78 4.27 -16.37
N PHE A 66 -6.41 3.09 -16.41
CA PHE A 66 -6.65 2.40 -17.68
C PHE A 66 -7.53 3.21 -18.62
N ARG A 67 -8.55 3.86 -18.07
CA ARG A 67 -9.45 4.76 -18.78
C ARG A 67 -8.71 5.97 -19.33
N ALA A 68 -7.81 6.58 -18.55
CA ALA A 68 -6.96 7.68 -19.04
C ALA A 68 -6.08 7.23 -20.23
N LEU A 69 -5.57 6.00 -20.21
CA LEU A 69 -4.72 5.42 -21.26
C LEU A 69 -5.46 5.01 -22.54
N HIS A 70 -6.68 4.48 -22.43
CA HIS A 70 -7.40 3.86 -23.56
C HIS A 70 -8.51 4.73 -24.16
N GLU A 71 -9.09 5.66 -23.40
CA GLU A 71 -10.21 6.48 -23.88
C GLU A 71 -9.66 7.57 -24.80
N LYS A 72 -10.02 7.51 -26.10
CA LYS A 72 -9.64 8.56 -27.08
C LYS A 72 -10.39 9.85 -26.73
N GLU A 73 -9.64 10.92 -26.51
CA GLU A 73 -10.21 12.21 -26.18
C GLU A 73 -10.96 12.84 -27.36
N ASN A 74 -12.21 13.21 -27.12
CA ASN A 74 -12.90 14.19 -27.95
C ASN A 74 -12.28 15.56 -27.67
N LYS A 75 -11.88 16.28 -28.72
CA LYS A 75 -11.23 17.61 -28.65
C LYS A 75 -12.04 18.57 -27.77
N SER A 76 -11.69 18.65 -26.50
CA SER A 76 -12.13 19.68 -25.57
C SER A 76 -10.99 20.67 -25.35
N LYS A 77 -11.33 21.94 -25.14
CA LYS A 77 -10.38 23.07 -25.04
C LYS A 77 -9.60 23.08 -23.70
N GLY A 78 -8.86 22.02 -23.39
CA GLY A 78 -8.05 21.89 -22.16
C GLY A 78 -6.85 20.96 -22.33
N PHE A 79 -6.11 20.74 -21.23
CA PHE A 79 -5.04 19.73 -21.19
C PHE A 79 -5.62 18.36 -21.51
N THR A 80 -4.93 17.59 -22.35
CA THR A 80 -5.31 16.21 -22.61
C THR A 80 -5.11 15.37 -21.35
N ARG A 81 -5.99 14.42 -21.09
CA ARG A 81 -5.87 13.45 -19.98
C ARG A 81 -4.51 12.73 -20.01
N MET A 82 -3.99 12.49 -21.22
CA MET A 82 -2.65 11.93 -21.42
C MET A 82 -1.53 12.91 -21.05
N GLN A 83 -1.66 14.21 -21.35
CA GLN A 83 -0.70 15.22 -20.88
C GLN A 83 -0.72 15.32 -19.35
N PHE A 84 -1.90 15.36 -18.74
CA PHE A 84 -2.02 15.37 -17.27
C PHE A 84 -1.37 14.12 -16.65
N PHE A 85 -1.62 12.94 -17.21
CA PHE A 85 -0.99 11.69 -16.76
C PHE A 85 0.54 11.75 -16.83
N LEU A 86 1.10 12.21 -17.95
CA LEU A 86 2.56 12.30 -18.13
C LEU A 86 3.20 13.33 -17.19
N ILE A 87 2.55 14.48 -16.96
CA ILE A 87 3.01 15.50 -16.01
C ILE A 87 2.97 14.94 -14.59
N ALA A 88 1.86 14.32 -14.19
CA ALA A 88 1.73 13.72 -12.86
C ALA A 88 2.74 12.58 -12.63
N MET A 89 2.99 11.76 -13.65
CA MET A 89 4.01 10.70 -13.62
C MET A 89 5.42 11.28 -13.45
N GLY A 90 5.76 12.32 -14.22
CA GLY A 90 7.06 12.99 -14.12
C GLY A 90 7.26 13.68 -12.77
N LEU A 91 6.25 14.39 -12.27
CA LEU A 91 6.28 15.01 -10.94
C LEU A 91 6.39 13.98 -9.83
N SER A 92 5.66 12.86 -9.92
CA SER A 92 5.76 11.77 -8.95
C SER A 92 7.16 11.17 -8.94
N PHE A 93 7.76 10.94 -10.12
CA PHE A 93 9.13 10.45 -10.22
C PHE A 93 10.14 11.40 -9.55
N LEU A 94 10.05 12.71 -9.81
CA LEU A 94 10.90 13.71 -9.16
C LEU A 94 10.64 13.78 -7.64
N TYR A 95 9.38 13.68 -7.23
CA TYR A 95 8.97 13.72 -5.84
C TYR A 95 9.51 12.52 -5.06
N TYR A 96 9.49 11.31 -5.61
CA TYR A 96 10.07 10.13 -4.94
C TYR A 96 11.60 10.09 -5.02
N ALA A 97 12.21 10.69 -6.05
CA ALA A 97 13.67 10.80 -6.16
C ALA A 97 14.28 11.70 -5.07
N LEU A 98 13.55 12.71 -4.59
CA LEU A 98 14.00 13.63 -3.53
C LEU A 98 14.23 12.95 -2.17
N PRO A 99 13.24 12.30 -1.52
CA PRO A 99 13.43 11.59 -0.25
C PRO A 99 14.26 10.32 -0.43
N GLY A 100 14.17 9.66 -1.60
CA GLY A 100 14.89 8.41 -1.86
C GLY A 100 16.39 8.57 -2.12
N TYR A 101 16.85 9.71 -2.67
CA TYR A 101 18.25 9.87 -3.09
C TYR A 101 18.93 11.14 -2.57
N LEU A 102 18.21 12.25 -2.38
CA LEU A 102 18.81 13.55 -2.04
C LEU A 102 18.74 13.89 -0.55
N ILE A 103 17.61 13.62 0.14
CA ILE A 103 17.44 13.95 1.57
C ILE A 103 16.63 12.87 2.29
N THR A 104 17.32 11.80 2.69
CA THR A 104 16.75 10.73 3.55
C THR A 104 16.39 11.20 4.97
N VAL A 105 16.82 12.40 5.37
CA VAL A 105 16.41 13.03 6.64
C VAL A 105 14.96 13.55 6.59
N LEU A 106 14.42 13.88 5.41
CA LEU A 106 13.04 14.36 5.25
C LEU A 106 12.00 13.22 5.34
N THR A 107 12.46 11.97 5.25
CA THR A 107 11.60 10.78 5.27
C THR A 107 10.91 10.60 6.62
N PHE A 108 11.59 10.86 7.74
CA PHE A 108 10.98 10.84 9.08
C PHE A 108 11.63 11.92 9.95
N PHE A 109 11.07 13.13 9.90
CA PHE A 109 11.46 14.22 10.78
C PHE A 109 10.76 14.08 12.14
N SER A 110 11.50 13.71 13.19
CA SER A 110 10.97 13.71 14.56
C SER A 110 11.37 14.98 15.28
N TRP A 111 10.36 15.80 15.62
CA TRP A 111 10.60 17.05 16.37
C TRP A 111 11.15 16.76 17.77
N ILE A 112 10.74 15.65 18.40
CA ILE A 112 11.21 15.23 19.73
C ILE A 112 12.68 14.85 19.72
N CYS A 113 13.12 14.12 18.70
CA CYS A 113 14.54 13.77 18.53
C CYS A 113 15.39 15.01 18.22
N TYR A 114 14.80 16.05 17.62
CA TYR A 114 15.50 17.31 17.35
C TYR A 114 15.68 18.17 18.60
N VAL A 115 14.68 18.25 19.49
CA VAL A 115 14.75 19.06 20.72
C VAL A 115 15.64 18.42 21.80
N TRP A 116 15.61 17.09 21.93
CA TRP A 116 16.45 16.36 22.91
C TRP A 116 17.35 15.30 22.25
N PRO A 117 18.43 15.73 21.56
CA PRO A 117 19.27 14.83 20.79
C PRO A 117 20.11 13.86 21.63
N HIS A 118 20.40 14.18 22.91
CA HIS A 118 21.29 13.37 23.76
C HIS A 118 20.55 12.43 24.72
N ASN A 119 19.21 12.42 24.73
CA ASN A 119 18.44 11.63 25.67
C ASN A 119 17.88 10.35 25.02
N ILE A 120 18.28 9.19 25.54
CA ILE A 120 17.92 7.87 24.99
C ILE A 120 16.40 7.64 25.08
N THR A 121 15.75 8.09 26.16
CA THR A 121 14.30 7.94 26.33
C THR A 121 13.53 8.81 25.33
N ALA A 122 13.98 10.03 25.09
CA ALA A 122 13.38 10.90 24.07
C ALA A 122 13.53 10.31 22.66
N GLN A 123 14.66 9.67 22.36
CA GLN A 123 14.88 8.99 21.07
C GLN A 123 14.00 7.74 20.92
N GLN A 124 13.82 6.94 21.96
CA GLN A 124 12.93 5.77 21.91
C GLN A 124 11.46 6.16 21.74
N ILE A 125 11.04 7.27 22.33
CA ILE A 125 9.66 7.77 22.20
C ILE A 125 9.45 8.45 20.84
N GLY A 126 10.42 9.25 20.39
CA GLY A 126 10.28 10.11 19.22
C GLY A 126 10.72 9.50 17.89
N SER A 127 11.58 8.49 17.88
CA SER A 127 12.14 7.95 16.64
C SER A 127 11.08 7.22 15.81
N GLY A 128 10.91 7.62 14.55
CA GLY A 128 9.99 6.96 13.61
C GLY A 128 10.52 5.65 13.02
N TYR A 129 11.84 5.40 13.08
CA TYR A 129 12.45 4.18 12.53
C TYR A 129 12.66 3.07 13.58
N HIS A 130 13.01 3.45 14.81
CA HIS A 130 13.43 2.52 15.86
C HIS A 130 12.69 2.75 17.19
N GLY A 131 11.65 3.58 17.20
CA GLY A 131 10.92 3.99 18.39
C GLY A 131 9.41 4.01 18.18
N LEU A 132 8.68 4.57 19.14
CA LEU A 132 7.22 4.71 19.08
C LEU A 132 6.74 5.74 18.04
N GLY A 133 7.64 6.54 17.48
CA GLY A 133 7.32 7.54 16.45
C GLY A 133 6.43 8.68 16.91
N ILE A 134 6.33 8.96 18.21
CA ILE A 134 5.53 10.09 18.72
C ILE A 134 6.14 11.38 18.18
N GLY A 135 5.34 12.18 17.47
CA GLY A 135 5.79 13.42 16.85
C GLY A 135 6.78 13.24 15.69
N ALA A 136 6.89 12.04 15.13
CA ALA A 136 7.56 11.85 13.85
C ALA A 136 6.62 12.25 12.70
N PHE A 137 7.06 13.19 11.88
CA PHE A 137 6.39 13.60 10.65
C PHE A 137 7.16 13.07 9.46
N THR A 138 6.48 12.39 8.55
CA THR A 138 7.05 11.94 7.29
C THR A 138 6.53 12.83 6.16
N LEU A 139 7.44 13.31 5.31
CA LEU A 139 7.09 13.94 4.04
C LEU A 139 7.21 12.95 2.87
N ASP A 140 7.55 11.69 3.15
CA ASP A 140 7.64 10.67 2.12
C ASP A 140 6.29 9.98 1.94
N TRP A 141 5.77 10.04 0.70
CA TRP A 141 4.51 9.41 0.38
C TRP A 141 4.59 7.88 0.43
N ALA A 142 5.77 7.29 0.23
CA ALA A 142 5.94 5.84 0.39
C ALA A 142 5.83 5.44 1.87
N GLY A 143 6.45 6.20 2.78
CA GLY A 143 6.25 6.06 4.23
C GLY A 143 4.78 6.19 4.66
N ILE A 144 4.06 7.20 4.15
CA ILE A 144 2.64 7.42 4.46
C ILE A 144 1.76 6.26 3.93
N SER A 145 2.04 5.81 2.70
CA SER A 145 1.21 4.78 2.04
C SER A 145 1.51 3.35 2.47
N ALA A 146 2.61 3.11 3.19
CA ALA A 146 2.98 1.78 3.66
C ALA A 146 1.98 1.17 4.65
N TYR A 147 1.28 1.98 5.46
CA TYR A 147 0.40 1.49 6.52
C TYR A 147 -1.00 1.06 6.07
N HIS A 148 -1.59 1.75 5.09
CA HIS A 148 -2.97 1.46 4.64
C HIS A 148 -3.16 1.63 3.12
N GLY A 149 -2.08 1.55 2.35
CA GLY A 149 -2.08 1.92 0.93
C GLY A 149 -2.18 3.43 0.73
N SER A 150 -2.58 3.88 -0.46
CA SER A 150 -2.72 5.32 -0.73
C SER A 150 -3.91 5.90 0.04
N PRO A 151 -3.71 6.78 1.04
CA PRO A 151 -4.80 7.39 1.80
C PRO A 151 -5.69 8.27 0.93
N LEU A 152 -5.21 8.68 -0.24
CA LEU A 152 -5.98 9.42 -1.24
C LEU A 152 -7.16 8.61 -1.80
N VAL A 153 -7.03 7.28 -1.74
CA VAL A 153 -7.99 6.34 -2.31
C VAL A 153 -8.86 5.74 -1.21
N ALA A 154 -8.35 5.59 0.02
CA ALA A 154 -9.11 5.00 1.11
C ALA A 154 -10.20 5.95 1.67
N PRO A 155 -11.38 5.43 2.08
CA PRO A 155 -12.41 6.24 2.71
C PRO A 155 -11.96 6.75 4.08
N TRP A 156 -12.37 7.97 4.43
CA TRP A 156 -12.03 8.63 5.69
C TRP A 156 -12.33 7.77 6.93
N ALA A 157 -13.48 7.10 6.97
CA ALA A 157 -13.87 6.25 8.08
C ALA A 157 -12.86 5.11 8.34
N SER A 158 -12.29 4.54 7.27
CA SER A 158 -11.26 3.50 7.39
C SER A 158 -9.97 4.07 7.96
N ILE A 159 -9.58 5.28 7.54
CA ILE A 159 -8.37 5.96 8.03
C ILE A 159 -8.51 6.26 9.52
N VAL A 160 -9.66 6.80 9.95
CA VAL A 160 -9.91 7.09 11.37
C VAL A 160 -9.91 5.80 12.20
N ASN A 161 -10.56 4.74 11.73
CA ASN A 161 -10.62 3.48 12.46
C ASN A 161 -9.22 2.87 12.67
N VAL A 162 -8.39 2.92 11.63
CA VAL A 162 -6.98 2.46 11.70
C VAL A 162 -6.16 3.36 12.62
N GLY A 163 -6.36 4.69 12.56
CA GLY A 163 -5.70 5.63 13.47
C GLY A 163 -6.06 5.39 14.93
N VAL A 164 -7.34 5.14 15.23
CA VAL A 164 -7.81 4.78 16.57
C VAL A 164 -7.22 3.44 17.03
N GLY A 165 -7.19 2.44 16.14
CA GLY A 165 -6.54 1.16 16.41
C GLY A 165 -5.05 1.32 16.71
N PHE A 166 -4.34 2.11 15.90
CA PHE A 166 -2.93 2.42 16.12
C PHE A 166 -2.70 3.07 17.49
N ILE A 167 -3.50 4.07 17.86
CA ILE A 167 -3.40 4.73 19.17
C ILE A 167 -3.65 3.74 20.31
N MET A 168 -4.68 2.89 20.22
CA MET A 168 -4.97 1.90 21.24
C MET A 168 -3.82 0.88 21.40
N PHE A 169 -3.34 0.31 20.29
CA PHE A 169 -2.33 -0.74 20.37
C PHE A 169 -0.96 -0.20 20.77
N ILE A 170 -0.52 0.90 20.16
CA ILE A 170 0.85 1.41 20.36
C ILE A 170 0.97 2.23 21.64
N TYR A 171 -0.04 3.00 22.04
CA TYR A 171 0.06 3.90 23.19
C TYR A 171 -0.62 3.40 24.47
N ILE A 172 -1.60 2.49 24.38
CA ILE A 172 -2.34 2.00 25.56
C ILE A 172 -1.91 0.59 25.94
N ILE A 173 -1.80 -0.32 24.97
CA ILE A 173 -1.58 -1.76 25.24
C ILE A 173 -0.10 -2.13 25.41
N LEU A 174 0.80 -1.44 24.71
CA LEU A 174 2.21 -1.81 24.55
C LEU A 174 3.21 -0.88 25.29
N PRO A 175 2.87 -0.26 26.44
CA PRO A 175 3.76 0.73 27.05
C PRO A 175 5.16 0.19 27.36
#